data_AF-A0AAW1JLM9-F1
#
_entry.id   AF-A0AAW1JLM9-F1
#
_cell.length_a   1.000
_cell.length_b   1.000
_cell.length_c   1.000
_cell.angle_alpha   90.00
_cell.angle_beta   90.00
_cell.angle_gamma   90.00
#
_symmetry.space_group_name_H-M   'P 1'
#
loop_
_entity.id
_entity.type
_entity.pdbx_description
1 polymer ?
#
loop_
_entity_poly.entity_id
_entity_poly.type
_entity_poly.pdbx_seq_one_letter_code
_entity_poly.pdbx_strand_id
1 'polypeptide(L)'
;MFPSFSYFIPQVPLDDVLASFSPRAQGILEIDDMETEEYDEHYSSDESLSHIDIPWELRPHRNKPSSSPAIEIFSIFIGKEKSKAIQIHGSIEILSEGVRVCYIFRRDRKDALFLSEHMNTAGVLDGSRLYEDGDDLEVKVDVEDAEGSLAIKGYAKWDAEILDSWYRDKQLCSFFQGQNGFFAVHYSVFSNAVLASPKIYFQLKRGSVDKCPTVYGNITSQYCKHFYASRYHQDFYRSVLFMKTQGDAVPLSADGLVPLRQPSVVVPTYSPFIVNVDLSASTLKMSSVLKIEIGDDYCKTIETDDYTLRIEVDWCEIK
;
A
#
# COMPACT_ATOMS: atom_id res chain seq x y z
N MET A 1 8.85 28.25 -24.98
CA MET A 1 8.87 28.93 -23.67
C MET A 1 7.43 28.90 -23.16
N PHE A 2 7.09 27.89 -22.35
CA PHE A 2 5.74 27.71 -21.80
C PHE A 2 5.80 27.98 -20.29
N PRO A 3 4.74 28.54 -19.67
CA PRO A 3 4.79 28.98 -18.29
C PRO A 3 4.78 27.78 -17.33
N SER A 4 5.72 27.77 -16.39
CA SER A 4 5.70 26.92 -15.21
C SER A 4 4.60 27.41 -14.27
N PHE A 5 3.54 26.63 -14.08
CA PHE A 5 2.60 26.85 -12.99
C PHE A 5 3.01 25.98 -11.80
N SER A 6 3.58 26.60 -10.78
CA SER A 6 3.68 26.03 -9.44
C SER A 6 2.33 26.24 -8.75
N TYR A 7 1.51 25.20 -8.69
CA TYR A 7 0.34 25.20 -7.81
C TYR A 7 0.71 24.47 -6.52
N PHE A 8 0.65 25.19 -5.41
CA PHE A 8 0.57 24.59 -4.08
C PHE A 8 -0.81 23.93 -3.98
N ILE A 9 -0.85 22.59 -4.00
CA ILE A 9 -2.08 21.83 -3.79
C ILE A 9 -2.14 21.51 -2.29
N PRO A 10 -3.10 22.06 -1.52
CA PRO A 10 -3.22 21.72 -0.12
C PRO A 10 -3.52 20.22 0.02
N GLN A 11 -2.80 19.53 0.89
CA GLN A 11 -3.14 18.17 1.31
C GLN A 11 -4.36 18.26 2.23
N VAL A 12 -5.54 17.96 1.70
CA VAL A 12 -6.80 18.02 2.45
C VAL A 12 -7.07 16.66 3.10
N PRO A 13 -7.37 16.59 4.42
CA PRO A 13 -7.91 15.39 5.05
C PRO A 13 -9.20 14.95 4.33
N LEU A 14 -9.34 13.64 4.08
CA LEU A 14 -10.33 13.09 3.13
C LEU A 14 -11.81 13.35 3.52
N ASP A 15 -12.09 13.76 4.76
CA ASP A 15 -13.47 14.04 5.20
C ASP A 15 -14.07 15.29 4.52
N ASP A 16 -13.24 16.21 4.00
CA ASP A 16 -13.71 17.41 3.29
C ASP A 16 -13.97 17.21 1.78
N VAL A 17 -13.36 16.19 1.16
CA VAL A 17 -13.44 15.97 -0.30
C VAL A 17 -14.75 15.27 -0.70
N LEU A 18 -15.37 14.54 0.23
CA LEU A 18 -16.63 13.83 -0.03
C LEU A 18 -17.88 14.70 0.13
N ALA A 19 -17.77 15.90 0.71
CA ALA A 19 -18.88 16.83 0.90
C ALA A 19 -19.20 17.71 -0.34
N SER A 20 -18.32 17.78 -1.34
CA SER A 20 -18.46 18.73 -2.46
C SER A 20 -19.13 18.20 -3.73
N PHE A 21 -19.62 16.95 -3.74
CA PHE A 21 -20.42 16.43 -4.86
C PHE A 21 -21.92 16.48 -4.58
N SER A 22 -22.47 17.70 -4.51
CA SER A 22 -23.91 17.94 -4.65
C SER A 22 -24.15 19.25 -5.42
N PRO A 23 -25.00 19.27 -6.47
CA PRO A 23 -25.30 20.49 -7.20
C PRO A 23 -26.37 21.30 -6.45
N ARG A 24 -25.99 22.51 -6.02
CA ARG A 24 -26.79 23.54 -5.32
C ARG A 24 -26.97 23.34 -3.81
N ALA A 25 -26.28 24.16 -3.02
CA ALA A 25 -26.84 25.25 -2.22
C ALA A 25 -25.74 25.90 -1.37
N GLN A 26 -25.72 27.22 -1.31
CA GLN A 26 -25.00 27.97 -0.28
C GLN A 26 -25.66 27.70 1.07
N GLY A 27 -24.87 27.47 2.12
CA GLY A 27 -25.36 27.37 3.49
C GLY A 27 -24.22 27.17 4.48
N ILE A 28 -24.01 28.16 5.34
CA ILE A 28 -23.21 28.08 6.56
C ILE A 28 -23.90 27.09 7.50
N LEU A 29 -23.14 26.23 8.19
CA LEU A 29 -23.59 25.60 9.42
C LEU A 29 -22.43 25.52 10.42
N GLU A 30 -22.67 26.15 11.56
CA GLU A 30 -21.92 26.13 12.80
C GLU A 30 -21.76 24.69 13.31
N ILE A 31 -20.63 24.40 13.93
CA ILE A 31 -20.47 23.19 14.76
C ILE A 31 -20.41 23.68 16.20
N ASP A 32 -21.46 23.36 16.93
CA ASP A 32 -21.57 23.49 18.38
C ASP A 32 -20.47 22.68 19.08
N ASP A 33 -19.92 23.30 20.11
CA ASP A 33 -19.03 22.72 21.10
C ASP A 33 -19.63 21.45 21.72
N MET A 34 -18.82 20.40 21.83
CA MET A 34 -19.10 19.31 22.77
C MET A 34 -17.80 18.80 23.41
N GLU A 35 -17.48 19.48 24.50
CA GLU A 35 -16.98 18.99 25.78
C GLU A 35 -15.86 17.94 25.80
N THR A 36 -14.70 18.43 26.22
CA THR A 36 -13.53 17.70 26.68
C THR A 36 -13.81 17.17 28.10
N GLU A 37 -13.87 15.85 28.29
CA GLU A 37 -13.85 15.28 29.64
C GLU A 37 -12.41 15.23 30.16
N GLU A 38 -12.16 16.05 31.18
CA GLU A 38 -10.97 16.07 32.03
C GLU A 38 -10.80 14.72 32.74
N TYR A 39 -9.59 14.14 32.64
CA TYR A 39 -9.17 13.07 33.54
C TYR A 39 -8.35 13.68 34.68
N ASP A 40 -8.90 13.57 35.89
CA ASP A 40 -8.34 14.03 37.16
C ASP A 40 -7.00 13.36 37.50
N GLU A 41 -5.99 14.18 37.80
CA GLU A 41 -4.74 13.78 38.42
C GLU A 41 -4.92 13.57 39.92
N HIS A 42 -4.79 12.32 40.39
CA HIS A 42 -4.56 12.04 41.80
C HIS A 42 -3.10 11.61 42.04
N TYR A 43 -2.31 12.59 42.50
CA TYR A 43 -1.05 12.39 43.20
C TYR A 43 -1.30 11.66 44.53
N SER A 44 -0.72 10.47 44.67
CA SER A 44 -0.44 9.86 45.97
C SER A 44 1.06 9.60 46.04
N SER A 45 1.77 10.50 46.72
CA SER A 45 3.15 10.30 47.14
C SER A 45 3.19 9.29 48.28
N ASP A 46 3.88 8.18 48.09
CA ASP A 46 4.45 7.43 49.20
C ASP A 46 5.85 6.93 48.82
N GLU A 47 6.83 7.51 49.49
CA GLU A 47 8.24 7.13 49.42
C GLU A 47 8.43 5.75 50.08
N SER A 48 8.88 4.76 49.31
CA SER A 48 9.64 3.65 49.88
C SER A 48 10.76 3.24 48.94
N LEU A 49 11.98 3.61 49.32
CA LEU A 49 13.24 3.19 48.72
C LEU A 49 13.51 1.73 49.10
N SER A 50 13.37 0.80 48.15
CA SER A 50 14.17 -0.43 48.12
C SER A 50 14.06 -1.14 46.76
N HIS A 51 15.23 -1.52 46.23
CA HIS A 51 15.46 -2.30 45.02
C HIS A 51 15.32 -1.55 43.69
N ILE A 52 16.47 -1.07 43.18
CA ILE A 52 16.67 -0.86 41.74
C ILE A 52 16.60 -2.25 41.10
N ASP A 53 15.40 -2.66 40.71
CA ASP A 53 15.22 -3.66 39.67
C ASP A 53 15.70 -3.04 38.37
N ILE A 54 16.92 -3.42 37.98
CA ILE A 54 17.46 -3.13 36.66
C ILE A 54 16.41 -3.66 35.67
N PRO A 55 15.80 -2.82 34.81
CA PRO A 55 14.90 -3.28 33.77
C PRO A 55 15.70 -4.27 32.94
N TRP A 56 15.29 -5.53 33.01
CA TRP A 56 15.59 -6.61 32.08
C TRP A 56 16.12 -6.03 30.77
N GLU A 57 17.44 -6.09 30.57
CA GLU A 57 18.01 -5.79 29.27
C GLU A 57 17.33 -6.71 28.26
N LEU A 58 16.59 -6.08 27.34
CA LEU A 58 15.95 -6.69 26.19
C LEU A 58 16.92 -7.69 25.60
N ARG A 59 16.62 -8.99 25.73
CA ARG A 59 17.28 -9.98 24.90
C ARG A 59 16.98 -9.55 23.46
N PRO A 60 17.98 -9.28 22.60
CA PRO A 60 17.71 -9.03 21.20
C PRO A 60 16.99 -10.26 20.67
N HIS A 61 15.71 -10.11 20.31
CA HIS A 61 14.98 -11.14 19.58
C HIS A 61 15.79 -11.38 18.30
N ARG A 62 16.45 -12.53 18.20
CA ARG A 62 17.50 -12.82 17.18
C ARG A 62 17.04 -12.66 15.72
N ASN A 63 15.76 -12.39 15.47
CA ASN A 63 15.14 -12.36 14.15
C ASN A 63 14.39 -11.06 13.83
N LYS A 64 14.48 -10.00 14.64
CA LYS A 64 13.84 -8.71 14.32
C LYS A 64 14.84 -7.80 13.59
N PRO A 65 14.63 -7.48 12.30
CA PRO A 65 15.54 -6.59 11.58
C PRO A 65 15.44 -5.16 12.14
N SER A 66 16.50 -4.38 11.93
CA SER A 66 16.48 -2.94 12.20
C SER A 66 15.39 -2.28 11.35
N SER A 67 14.68 -1.32 11.96
CA SER A 67 13.66 -0.55 11.25
C SER A 67 14.18 0.81 10.83
N SER A 68 13.66 1.29 9.72
CA SER A 68 13.98 2.62 9.16
C SER A 68 12.69 3.30 8.68
N PRO A 69 12.71 4.63 8.48
CA PRO A 69 11.64 5.30 7.76
C PRO A 69 11.53 4.76 6.34
N ALA A 70 10.30 4.66 5.85
CA ALA A 70 10.02 4.08 4.54
C ALA A 70 8.68 4.51 3.98
N ILE A 71 8.54 4.42 2.67
CA ILE A 71 7.29 4.69 1.95
C ILE A 71 6.79 3.40 1.29
N GLU A 72 5.48 3.17 1.40
CA GLU A 72 4.76 2.15 0.62
C GLU A 72 3.77 2.84 -0.30
N ILE A 73 3.86 2.56 -1.59
CA ILE A 73 2.93 3.03 -2.59
C ILE A 73 2.03 1.87 -2.98
N PHE A 74 0.77 1.95 -2.57
CA PHE A 74 -0.19 0.86 -2.69
C PHE A 74 -0.80 0.78 -4.07
N SER A 75 -1.23 1.93 -4.59
CA SER A 75 -1.95 1.97 -5.84
C SER A 75 -1.81 3.31 -6.56
N ILE A 76 -2.06 3.22 -7.87
CA ILE A 76 -2.13 4.35 -8.77
C ILE A 76 -3.50 4.30 -9.43
N PHE A 77 -4.25 5.39 -9.30
CA PHE A 77 -5.55 5.56 -9.95
C PHE A 77 -5.49 6.64 -11.03
N ILE A 78 -6.09 6.34 -12.17
CA ILE A 78 -6.17 7.20 -13.34
C ILE A 78 -7.64 7.47 -13.61
N GLY A 79 -8.07 8.69 -13.29
CA GLY A 79 -9.38 9.19 -13.65
C GLY A 79 -9.37 9.64 -15.10
N LYS A 80 -10.19 8.98 -15.94
CA LYS A 80 -10.32 9.29 -17.37
C LYS A 80 -11.74 9.70 -17.71
N GLU A 81 -11.89 10.70 -18.57
CA GLU A 81 -13.20 11.14 -19.03
C GLU A 81 -13.93 10.00 -19.78
N LYS A 82 -15.21 9.77 -19.47
CA LYS A 82 -16.08 8.79 -20.16
C LYS A 82 -15.63 7.32 -20.10
N SER A 83 -14.72 6.96 -19.19
CA SER A 83 -14.29 5.56 -18.97
C SER A 83 -13.79 4.81 -20.22
N LYS A 84 -13.34 5.51 -21.26
CA LYS A 84 -12.86 4.89 -22.50
C LYS A 84 -11.59 4.07 -22.28
N ALA A 85 -11.36 3.05 -23.11
CA ALA A 85 -10.08 2.36 -23.12
C ALA A 85 -8.96 3.33 -23.52
N ILE A 86 -7.81 3.25 -22.85
CA ILE A 86 -6.64 4.11 -23.12
C ILE A 86 -5.36 3.28 -23.07
N GLN A 87 -4.30 3.76 -23.72
CA GLN A 87 -2.97 3.16 -23.71
C GLN A 87 -1.98 4.14 -23.10
N ILE A 88 -1.71 3.97 -21.81
CA ILE A 88 -0.88 4.92 -21.05
C ILE A 88 0.60 4.58 -21.16
N HIS A 89 1.42 5.59 -21.34
CA HIS A 89 2.87 5.49 -21.28
C HIS A 89 3.48 6.74 -20.62
N GLY A 90 4.79 6.71 -20.37
CA GLY A 90 5.50 7.72 -19.60
C GLY A 90 6.03 7.16 -18.29
N SER A 91 6.14 8.02 -17.27
CA SER A 91 6.75 7.66 -16.00
C SER A 91 6.10 8.35 -14.80
N ILE A 92 6.09 7.62 -13.69
CA ILE A 92 5.93 8.19 -12.35
C ILE A 92 7.19 7.87 -11.56
N GLU A 93 7.83 8.93 -11.08
CA GLU A 93 9.14 8.93 -10.43
C GLU A 93 8.99 9.32 -8.95
N ILE A 94 9.70 8.63 -8.08
CA ILE A 94 10.01 9.13 -6.74
C ILE A 94 11.40 9.75 -6.76
N LEU A 95 11.51 10.95 -6.21
CA LEU A 95 12.77 11.66 -6.02
C LEU A 95 13.01 11.89 -4.52
N SER A 96 14.28 11.88 -4.11
CA SER A 96 14.73 12.47 -2.84
C SER A 96 15.80 13.50 -3.17
N GLU A 97 15.72 14.68 -2.55
CA GLU A 97 16.63 15.80 -2.81
C GLU A 97 16.78 16.14 -4.32
N GLY A 98 15.67 16.03 -5.07
CA GLY A 98 15.62 16.23 -6.52
C GLY A 98 16.30 15.15 -7.36
N VAL A 99 16.83 14.09 -6.76
CA VAL A 99 17.44 12.93 -7.42
C VAL A 99 16.44 11.79 -7.52
N ARG A 100 16.22 11.26 -8.74
CA ARG A 100 15.31 10.12 -8.94
C ARG A 100 15.84 8.87 -8.25
N VAL A 101 15.11 8.41 -7.25
CA VAL A 101 15.40 7.18 -6.51
C VAL A 101 14.80 5.97 -7.23
N CYS A 102 13.55 6.07 -7.70
CA CYS A 102 12.91 4.93 -8.37
C CYS A 102 11.80 5.32 -9.37
N TYR A 103 11.36 4.33 -10.13
CA TYR A 103 10.16 4.37 -10.95
C TYR A 103 9.06 3.52 -10.31
N ILE A 104 7.90 4.12 -10.05
CA ILE A 104 6.68 3.38 -9.64
C ILE A 104 5.99 2.80 -10.88
N PHE A 105 6.08 3.56 -11.97
CA PHE A 105 5.58 3.22 -13.28
C PHE A 105 6.53 3.79 -14.31
N ARG A 106 6.90 2.99 -15.29
CA ARG A 106 7.64 3.44 -16.46
C ARG A 106 7.30 2.54 -17.65
N ARG A 107 6.77 3.14 -18.70
CA ARG A 107 6.45 2.44 -19.95
C ARG A 107 6.80 3.36 -21.11
N ASP A 108 7.45 2.81 -22.12
CA ASP A 108 7.63 3.50 -23.39
C ASP A 108 6.36 3.40 -24.22
N ARG A 109 6.17 4.30 -25.19
CA ARG A 109 4.99 4.30 -26.08
C ARG A 109 4.77 2.97 -26.82
N LYS A 110 5.85 2.22 -27.10
CA LYS A 110 5.79 0.92 -27.78
C LYS A 110 5.27 -0.22 -26.88
N ASP A 111 5.33 -0.03 -25.57
CA ASP A 111 4.92 -0.98 -24.54
C ASP A 111 3.93 -0.31 -23.59
N ALA A 112 3.03 0.51 -24.16
CA ALA A 112 2.05 1.25 -23.40
C ALA A 112 1.11 0.29 -22.65
N LEU A 113 0.78 0.63 -21.41
CA LEU A 113 -0.16 -0.15 -20.61
C LEU A 113 -1.57 0.10 -21.12
N PHE A 114 -2.21 -0.95 -21.62
CA PHE A 114 -3.63 -0.91 -21.99
C PHE A 114 -4.50 -0.96 -20.73
N LEU A 115 -5.32 0.08 -20.55
CA LEU A 115 -6.37 0.12 -19.53
C LEU A 115 -7.72 0.02 -20.21
N SER A 116 -8.42 -1.09 -19.98
CA SER A 116 -9.74 -1.35 -20.57
C SER A 116 -10.78 -0.33 -20.13
N GLU A 117 -11.92 -0.35 -20.82
CA GLU A 117 -13.11 0.33 -20.34
C GLU A 117 -13.42 -0.18 -18.92
N HIS A 118 -13.68 0.74 -17.99
CA HIS A 118 -13.90 0.48 -16.55
C HIS A 118 -12.68 0.12 -15.68
N MET A 119 -11.49 -0.09 -16.25
CA MET A 119 -10.26 -0.23 -15.46
C MET A 119 -9.56 1.12 -15.34
N ASN A 120 -9.40 1.56 -14.10
CA ASN A 120 -8.81 2.86 -13.75
C ASN A 120 -7.56 2.74 -12.88
N THR A 121 -7.21 1.54 -12.42
CA THR A 121 -6.02 1.32 -11.61
C THR A 121 -4.87 0.80 -12.46
N ALA A 122 -3.77 1.53 -12.47
CA ALA A 122 -2.50 1.00 -12.96
C ALA A 122 -1.83 0.32 -11.77
N GLY A 123 -1.52 -0.97 -11.89
CA GLY A 123 -0.91 -1.61 -10.74
C GLY A 123 0.57 -1.23 -10.63
N VAL A 124 0.98 -1.02 -9.38
CA VAL A 124 2.33 -0.62 -8.99
C VAL A 124 3.29 -1.78 -9.25
N LEU A 125 4.43 -1.50 -9.87
CA LEU A 125 5.46 -2.51 -10.14
C LEU A 125 6.34 -2.74 -8.92
N ASP A 126 6.71 -1.65 -8.24
CA ASP A 126 7.59 -1.67 -7.08
C ASP A 126 7.37 -0.40 -6.24
N GLY A 127 6.49 -0.52 -5.24
CA GLY A 127 6.00 0.61 -4.44
C GLY A 127 6.72 0.80 -3.10
N SER A 128 7.61 -0.12 -2.74
CA SER A 128 8.20 -0.20 -1.40
C SER A 128 9.60 0.41 -1.39
N ARG A 129 9.85 1.49 -0.65
CA ARG A 129 11.16 2.17 -0.65
C ARG A 129 11.61 2.65 0.72
N LEU A 130 12.93 2.60 0.90
CA LEU A 130 13.59 3.39 1.94
C LEU A 130 13.33 4.87 1.72
N TYR A 131 13.29 5.57 2.84
CA TYR A 131 13.32 7.00 2.90
C TYR A 131 14.28 7.38 4.02
N GLU A 132 15.24 8.26 3.75
CA GLU A 132 16.13 8.77 4.79
C GLU A 132 15.41 9.83 5.60
N ASP A 133 15.57 9.77 6.92
CA ASP A 133 14.92 10.71 7.81
C ASP A 133 15.50 12.11 7.61
N GLY A 134 14.64 13.08 7.31
CA GLY A 134 15.06 14.45 7.06
C GLY A 134 15.23 14.83 5.59
N ASP A 135 15.04 13.88 4.66
CA ASP A 135 15.08 14.16 3.22
C ASP A 135 13.76 14.76 2.73
N ASP A 136 13.79 15.59 1.71
CA ASP A 136 12.56 15.90 0.97
C ASP A 136 12.22 14.74 0.03
N LEU A 137 10.95 14.32 -0.01
CA LEU A 137 10.47 13.39 -1.02
C LEU A 137 9.60 14.09 -2.06
N GLU A 138 9.74 13.67 -3.31
CA GLU A 138 8.92 14.18 -4.39
C GLU A 138 8.33 13.04 -5.22
N VAL A 139 7.08 13.20 -5.65
CA VAL A 139 6.50 12.42 -6.74
C VAL A 139 6.47 13.30 -7.97
N LYS A 140 7.03 12.82 -9.08
CA LYS A 140 6.90 13.46 -10.38
C LYS A 140 6.14 12.56 -11.34
N VAL A 141 5.11 13.11 -11.96
CA VAL A 141 4.23 12.43 -12.91
C VAL A 141 4.45 13.04 -14.28
N ASP A 142 4.71 12.19 -15.27
CA ASP A 142 4.67 12.53 -16.70
C ASP A 142 4.07 11.34 -17.45
N VAL A 143 2.75 11.33 -17.61
CA VAL A 143 2.01 10.22 -18.21
C VAL A 143 1.08 10.75 -19.29
N GLU A 144 1.06 10.07 -20.42
CA GLU A 144 0.18 10.40 -21.55
C GLU A 144 -0.44 9.15 -22.16
N ASP A 145 -1.62 9.32 -22.75
CA ASP A 145 -2.25 8.32 -23.60
C ASP A 145 -1.65 8.37 -25.01
N ALA A 146 -1.48 7.20 -25.63
CA ALA A 146 -0.86 7.06 -26.95
C ALA A 146 -1.64 7.80 -28.06
N GLU A 147 -2.94 8.02 -27.89
CA GLU A 147 -3.81 8.78 -28.80
C GLU A 147 -3.97 10.26 -28.41
N GLY A 148 -3.34 10.69 -27.31
CA GLY A 148 -3.37 12.07 -26.82
C GLY A 148 -4.69 12.45 -26.14
N SER A 149 -5.53 11.48 -25.76
CA SER A 149 -6.80 11.76 -25.10
C SER A 149 -6.65 12.18 -23.64
N LEU A 150 -5.53 11.79 -23.02
CA LEU A 150 -5.15 12.06 -21.63
C LEU A 150 -3.69 12.51 -21.59
N ALA A 151 -3.39 13.58 -20.86
CA ALA A 151 -2.02 14.00 -20.59
C ALA A 151 -1.94 14.60 -19.18
N ILE A 152 -1.05 14.04 -18.35
CA ILE A 152 -0.89 14.42 -16.95
C ILE A 152 0.59 14.68 -16.69
N LYS A 153 0.92 15.92 -16.33
CA LYS A 153 2.25 16.32 -15.90
C LYS A 153 2.14 17.09 -14.60
N GLY A 154 2.95 16.73 -13.62
CA GLY A 154 2.93 17.41 -12.33
C GLY A 154 4.01 16.89 -11.41
N TYR A 155 4.20 17.59 -10.30
CA TYR A 155 5.05 17.14 -9.21
C TYR A 155 4.38 17.51 -7.89
N ALA A 156 4.61 16.68 -6.87
CA ALA A 156 4.20 16.92 -5.50
C ALA A 156 5.45 16.75 -4.64
N LYS A 157 5.68 17.69 -3.73
CA LYS A 157 6.78 17.65 -2.77
C LYS A 157 6.22 17.41 -1.37
N TRP A 158 6.93 16.59 -0.62
CA TRP A 158 6.70 16.32 0.78
C TRP A 158 7.95 16.77 1.52
N ASP A 159 7.89 17.98 2.05
CA ASP A 159 9.01 18.54 2.79
C ASP A 159 9.28 17.70 4.04
N ALA A 160 10.55 17.53 4.41
CA ALA A 160 10.96 16.74 5.56
C ALA A 160 10.22 17.14 6.85
N GLU A 161 10.02 18.44 7.09
CA GLU A 161 9.28 18.96 8.25
C GLU A 161 7.80 18.52 8.26
N ILE A 162 7.19 18.42 7.08
CA ILE A 162 5.81 17.96 6.92
C ILE A 162 5.75 16.46 7.20
N LEU A 163 6.70 15.71 6.65
CA LEU A 163 6.82 14.27 6.90
C LEU A 163 7.13 13.96 8.36
N ASP A 164 7.84 14.82 9.09
CA ASP A 164 8.23 14.58 10.48
C ASP A 164 7.08 14.76 11.50
N SER A 165 5.96 15.34 11.07
CA SER A 165 4.88 15.74 11.98
C SER A 165 3.65 14.83 11.88
N TRP A 166 2.56 15.36 11.31
CA TRP A 166 1.22 14.77 11.35
C TRP A 166 1.00 13.69 10.29
N TYR A 167 1.90 13.56 9.32
CA TYR A 167 1.71 12.72 8.13
C TYR A 167 2.33 11.33 8.24
N ARG A 168 3.22 11.10 9.22
CA ARG A 168 3.75 9.75 9.49
C ARG A 168 2.64 8.80 9.87
N ASP A 169 2.82 7.55 9.49
CA ASP A 169 2.00 6.42 9.88
C ASP A 169 0.52 6.62 9.48
N LYS A 170 0.28 7.35 8.39
CA LYS A 170 -1.04 7.61 7.81
C LYS A 170 -1.13 7.15 6.36
N GLN A 171 -2.36 6.93 5.92
CA GLN A 171 -2.71 6.66 4.54
C GLN A 171 -2.99 7.99 3.84
N LEU A 172 -2.22 8.30 2.81
CA LEU A 172 -2.18 9.56 2.12
C LEU A 172 -2.49 9.38 0.64
N CYS A 173 -3.02 10.45 0.04
CA CYS A 173 -3.33 10.49 -1.38
C CYS A 173 -2.80 11.79 -1.97
N SER A 174 -1.98 11.70 -3.01
CA SER A 174 -1.56 12.85 -3.81
C SER A 174 -2.26 12.85 -5.15
N PHE A 175 -2.86 13.99 -5.50
CA PHE A 175 -3.71 14.15 -6.67
C PHE A 175 -3.08 15.11 -7.67
N PHE A 176 -3.11 14.75 -8.95
CA PHE A 176 -2.57 15.54 -10.05
C PHE A 176 -3.62 15.69 -11.14
N GLN A 177 -4.06 16.93 -11.34
CA GLN A 177 -4.98 17.25 -12.43
C GLN A 177 -4.22 17.28 -13.76
N GLY A 178 -4.78 16.64 -14.79
CA GLY A 178 -4.28 16.73 -16.14
C GLY A 178 -5.34 17.17 -17.13
N GLN A 179 -4.99 17.10 -18.42
CA GLN A 179 -5.91 17.32 -19.52
C GLN A 179 -6.83 16.10 -19.65
N ASN A 180 -8.15 16.33 -19.55
CA ASN A 180 -9.23 15.33 -19.68
C ASN A 180 -9.17 14.17 -18.67
N GLY A 181 -8.54 14.39 -17.52
CA GLY A 181 -8.45 13.39 -16.48
C GLY A 181 -7.58 13.82 -15.31
N PHE A 182 -7.33 12.88 -14.40
CA PHE A 182 -6.51 13.09 -13.23
C PHE A 182 -5.77 11.81 -12.83
N PHE A 183 -4.79 11.99 -11.97
CA PHE A 183 -3.98 10.94 -11.41
C PHE A 183 -4.00 11.02 -9.90
N ALA A 184 -4.09 9.88 -9.21
CA ALA A 184 -3.98 9.78 -7.77
C ALA A 184 -2.98 8.70 -7.38
N VAL A 185 -2.10 9.02 -6.44
CA VAL A 185 -1.14 8.10 -5.83
C VAL A 185 -1.55 7.87 -4.38
N HIS A 186 -1.78 6.62 -4.02
CA HIS A 186 -2.14 6.20 -2.67
C HIS A 186 -0.94 5.57 -2.00
N TYR A 187 -0.51 6.13 -0.88
CA TYR A 187 0.73 5.73 -0.22
C TYR A 187 0.65 5.93 1.30
N SER A 188 1.63 5.39 2.01
CA SER A 188 1.89 5.66 3.42
C SER A 188 3.37 5.90 3.63
N VAL A 189 3.69 6.87 4.49
CA VAL A 189 5.05 7.12 4.98
C VAL A 189 5.11 6.60 6.40
N PHE A 190 5.99 5.65 6.66
CA PHE A 190 6.16 5.00 7.95
C PHE A 190 7.39 5.56 8.67
N SER A 191 7.24 5.81 9.97
CA SER A 191 8.35 6.24 10.84
C SER A 191 9.36 5.11 11.05
N ASN A 192 8.85 3.90 11.28
CA ASN A 192 9.63 2.73 11.59
C ASN A 192 9.03 1.52 10.90
N ALA A 193 9.68 1.05 9.84
CA ALA A 193 9.24 -0.12 9.09
C ALA A 193 10.38 -1.04 8.69
N VAL A 194 9.99 -2.24 8.29
CA VAL A 194 10.86 -3.32 7.81
C VAL A 194 10.36 -3.82 6.47
N LEU A 195 11.22 -4.44 5.68
CA LEU A 195 10.80 -5.07 4.42
C LEU A 195 10.32 -6.49 4.71
N ALA A 196 9.14 -6.83 4.22
CA ALA A 196 8.62 -8.19 4.20
C ALA A 196 8.64 -8.73 2.78
N SER A 197 9.29 -9.88 2.59
CA SER A 197 9.28 -10.60 1.32
C SER A 197 8.50 -11.91 1.48
N PRO A 198 7.16 -11.89 1.28
CA PRO A 198 6.35 -13.09 1.43
C PRO A 198 6.60 -14.09 0.28
N LYS A 199 6.65 -15.36 0.63
CA LYS A 199 6.57 -16.50 -0.28
C LYS A 199 5.31 -17.28 0.04
N ILE A 200 4.43 -17.42 -0.94
CA ILE A 200 3.14 -18.07 -0.75
C ILE A 200 3.14 -19.37 -1.52
N TYR A 201 2.99 -20.47 -0.79
CA TYR A 201 2.93 -21.81 -1.32
C TYR A 201 1.50 -22.32 -1.18
N PHE A 202 0.96 -22.81 -2.27
CA PHE A 202 -0.36 -23.40 -2.34
C PHE A 202 -0.27 -24.78 -3.01
N GLN A 203 -0.67 -25.81 -2.27
CA GLN A 203 -0.59 -27.20 -2.69
C GLN A 203 -1.94 -27.88 -2.49
N LEU A 204 -2.46 -28.52 -3.55
CA LEU A 204 -3.63 -29.37 -3.47
C LEU A 204 -3.23 -30.75 -2.93
N LYS A 205 -3.95 -31.25 -1.93
CA LYS A 205 -3.82 -32.63 -1.44
C LYS A 205 -4.62 -33.54 -2.37
N ARG A 206 -4.10 -34.76 -2.58
CA ARG A 206 -4.54 -35.70 -3.64
C ARG A 206 -6.07 -35.78 -3.77
N GLY A 207 -6.55 -35.54 -4.99
CA GLY A 207 -7.97 -35.52 -5.35
C GLY A 207 -8.25 -34.70 -6.62
N SER A 208 -7.37 -33.76 -6.97
CA SER A 208 -7.47 -33.03 -8.23
C SER A 208 -7.01 -33.90 -9.41
N VAL A 209 -7.92 -34.16 -10.34
CA VAL A 209 -7.67 -34.90 -11.60
C VAL A 209 -6.68 -34.16 -12.51
N ASP A 210 -6.43 -32.88 -12.25
CA ASP A 210 -5.50 -32.05 -13.01
C ASP A 210 -4.04 -32.36 -12.66
N LYS A 211 -3.28 -32.76 -13.69
CA LYS A 211 -1.82 -32.94 -13.60
C LYS A 211 -1.07 -31.62 -13.43
N CYS A 212 -1.71 -30.49 -13.74
CA CYS A 212 -1.16 -29.14 -13.62
C CYS A 212 -2.27 -28.19 -13.12
N PRO A 213 -2.57 -28.15 -11.82
CA PRO A 213 -3.61 -27.26 -11.30
C PRO A 213 -3.24 -25.80 -11.59
N THR A 214 -4.23 -25.05 -12.06
CA THR A 214 -4.11 -23.60 -12.23
C THR A 214 -4.76 -22.88 -11.07
N VAL A 215 -4.20 -21.74 -10.69
CA VAL A 215 -4.69 -20.90 -9.60
C VAL A 215 -5.06 -19.51 -10.15
N TYR A 216 -6.17 -18.98 -9.65
CA TYR A 216 -6.60 -17.61 -9.87
C TYR A 216 -7.23 -17.05 -8.59
N GLY A 217 -7.51 -15.75 -8.57
CA GLY A 217 -8.03 -15.05 -7.40
C GLY A 217 -7.15 -13.86 -7.04
N ASN A 218 -7.19 -13.46 -5.78
CA ASN A 218 -6.40 -12.35 -5.27
C ASN A 218 -5.70 -12.72 -3.96
N ILE A 219 -4.52 -12.12 -3.77
CA ILE A 219 -3.83 -12.07 -2.49
C ILE A 219 -3.47 -10.62 -2.25
N THR A 220 -3.90 -10.11 -1.10
CA THR A 220 -3.67 -8.71 -0.71
C THR A 220 -3.06 -8.65 0.67
N SER A 221 -2.31 -7.59 0.94
CA SER A 221 -1.81 -7.30 2.28
C SER A 221 -2.31 -5.98 2.82
N GLN A 222 -2.41 -5.91 4.15
CA GLN A 222 -2.86 -4.74 4.90
C GLN A 222 -2.26 -4.73 6.31
N TYR A 223 -2.48 -3.63 7.04
CA TYR A 223 -1.92 -3.42 8.39
C TYR A 223 -3.04 -3.17 9.43
N CYS A 224 -2.95 -3.76 10.62
CA CYS A 224 -4.04 -3.72 11.62
C CYS A 224 -4.40 -2.31 12.11
N LYS A 225 -3.45 -1.37 12.15
CA LYS A 225 -3.69 -0.04 12.70
C LYS A 225 -4.40 0.92 11.74
N HIS A 226 -4.60 0.56 10.47
CA HIS A 226 -5.36 1.40 9.53
C HIS A 226 -6.77 0.88 9.32
N PHE A 227 -7.67 1.79 8.99
CA PHE A 227 -9.07 1.49 8.78
C PHE A 227 -9.32 0.99 7.36
N TYR A 228 -9.64 -0.30 7.22
CA TYR A 228 -9.94 -0.93 5.93
C TYR A 228 -11.42 -1.29 5.77
N ALA A 229 -12.33 -0.66 6.53
CA ALA A 229 -13.74 -1.04 6.46
C ALA A 229 -14.44 -0.49 5.22
N SER A 230 -13.99 0.65 4.68
CA SER A 230 -14.59 1.21 3.47
C SER A 230 -14.03 0.56 2.21
N ARG A 231 -14.87 0.45 1.17
CA ARG A 231 -14.48 -0.06 -0.15
C ARG A 231 -13.31 0.73 -0.74
N TYR A 232 -13.28 2.05 -0.54
CA TYR A 232 -12.18 2.89 -1.01
C TYR A 232 -10.84 2.44 -0.41
N HIS A 233 -10.78 2.19 0.90
CA HIS A 233 -9.54 1.75 1.53
C HIS A 233 -9.12 0.37 1.07
N GLN A 234 -10.08 -0.53 0.88
CA GLN A 234 -9.83 -1.86 0.34
C GLN A 234 -9.32 -1.81 -1.10
N ASP A 235 -9.83 -0.90 -1.93
CA ASP A 235 -9.46 -0.84 -3.33
C ASP A 235 -8.09 -0.15 -3.54
N PHE A 236 -7.70 0.79 -2.65
CA PHE A 236 -6.55 1.67 -2.90
C PHE A 236 -5.39 1.60 -1.90
N TYR A 237 -5.59 1.14 -0.67
CA TYR A 237 -4.54 1.12 0.38
C TYR A 237 -4.09 -0.28 0.80
N ARG A 238 -4.42 -1.29 0.00
CA ARG A 238 -3.92 -2.67 0.17
C ARG A 238 -2.91 -2.97 -0.93
N SER A 239 -1.75 -3.51 -0.56
CA SER A 239 -0.79 -3.97 -1.58
C SER A 239 -1.34 -5.26 -2.21
N VAL A 240 -1.29 -5.34 -3.53
CA VAL A 240 -1.81 -6.50 -4.29
C VAL A 240 -0.65 -7.42 -4.63
N LEU A 241 -0.46 -8.45 -3.81
CA LEU A 241 0.61 -9.42 -3.97
C LEU A 241 0.36 -10.37 -5.14
N PHE A 242 -0.89 -10.75 -5.38
CA PHE A 242 -1.29 -11.60 -6.51
C PHE A 242 -2.69 -11.19 -6.97
N MET A 243 -2.93 -11.15 -8.28
CA MET A 243 -4.26 -10.97 -8.83
C MET A 243 -4.33 -11.59 -10.21
N LYS A 244 -5.22 -12.58 -10.35
CA LYS A 244 -5.52 -13.28 -11.59
C LYS A 244 -7.01 -13.56 -11.65
N THR A 245 -7.59 -13.38 -12.83
CA THR A 245 -8.94 -13.82 -13.14
C THR A 245 -8.92 -15.27 -13.61
N GLN A 246 -10.09 -15.88 -13.74
CA GLN A 246 -10.19 -17.23 -14.29
C GLN A 246 -9.65 -17.32 -15.73
N GLY A 247 -9.79 -16.25 -16.52
CA GLY A 247 -9.34 -16.21 -17.91
C GLY A 247 -7.82 -16.13 -18.08
N ASP A 248 -7.09 -15.72 -17.04
CA ASP A 248 -5.63 -15.64 -17.01
C ASP A 248 -5.02 -16.42 -15.83
N ALA A 249 -5.71 -17.49 -15.41
CA ALA A 249 -5.24 -18.39 -14.37
C ALA A 249 -3.82 -18.92 -14.68
N VAL A 250 -2.99 -19.04 -13.65
CA VAL A 250 -1.59 -19.42 -13.79
C VAL A 250 -1.36 -20.85 -13.30
N PRO A 251 -0.54 -21.67 -13.98
CA PRO A 251 -0.19 -22.99 -13.48
C PRO A 251 0.62 -22.86 -12.18
N LEU A 252 0.31 -23.69 -11.19
CA LEU A 252 1.15 -23.82 -10.00
C LEU A 252 2.44 -24.55 -10.36
N SER A 253 3.55 -24.10 -9.79
CA SER A 253 4.83 -24.79 -9.88
C SER A 253 4.79 -26.10 -9.09
N ALA A 254 5.79 -26.98 -9.30
CA ALA A 254 5.84 -28.28 -8.65
C ALA A 254 5.94 -28.20 -7.10
N ASP A 255 6.50 -27.11 -6.58
CA ASP A 255 6.57 -26.77 -5.15
C ASP A 255 5.35 -25.98 -4.66
N GLY A 256 4.42 -25.63 -5.55
CA GLY A 256 3.20 -24.89 -5.23
C GLY A 256 3.41 -23.39 -5.06
N LEU A 257 4.56 -22.83 -5.43
CA LEU A 257 4.85 -21.40 -5.29
C LEU A 257 3.92 -20.57 -6.19
N VAL A 258 3.22 -19.61 -5.58
CA VAL A 258 2.36 -18.65 -6.29
C VAL A 258 3.23 -17.49 -6.80
N PRO A 259 3.21 -17.18 -8.10
CA PRO A 259 4.01 -16.09 -8.66
C PRO A 259 3.42 -14.74 -8.25
N LEU A 260 4.04 -14.08 -7.27
CA LEU A 260 3.60 -12.77 -6.81
C LEU A 260 3.94 -11.68 -7.84
N ARG A 261 3.02 -10.72 -7.96
CA ARG A 261 3.20 -9.47 -8.71
C ARG A 261 4.15 -8.53 -7.97
N GLN A 262 3.97 -8.41 -6.67
CA GLN A 262 4.77 -7.56 -5.78
C GLN A 262 5.45 -8.47 -4.76
N PRO A 263 6.77 -8.75 -4.90
CA PRO A 263 7.47 -9.73 -4.07
C PRO A 263 7.84 -9.20 -2.68
N SER A 264 7.76 -7.89 -2.47
CA SER A 264 8.12 -7.24 -1.20
C SER A 264 7.18 -6.08 -0.88
N VAL A 265 6.95 -5.86 0.40
CA VAL A 265 6.10 -4.78 0.95
C VAL A 265 6.75 -4.19 2.20
N VAL A 266 6.52 -2.90 2.46
CA VAL A 266 6.96 -2.26 3.71
C VAL A 266 5.95 -2.52 4.81
N VAL A 267 6.40 -3.04 5.95
CA VAL A 267 5.54 -3.33 7.11
C VAL A 267 5.96 -2.45 8.30
N PRO A 268 5.09 -1.58 8.83
CA PRO A 268 5.42 -0.80 10.01
C PRO A 268 5.60 -1.69 11.25
N THR A 269 6.61 -1.41 12.07
CA THR A 269 7.00 -2.25 13.20
C THR A 269 5.99 -2.33 14.34
N TYR A 270 5.05 -1.38 14.38
CA TYR A 270 3.96 -1.33 15.35
C TYR A 270 2.70 -2.09 14.89
N SER A 271 2.71 -2.73 13.73
CA SER A 271 1.58 -3.49 13.19
C SER A 271 2.04 -4.87 12.71
N PRO A 272 1.22 -5.91 12.88
CA PRO A 272 1.42 -7.16 12.17
C PRO A 272 1.24 -6.97 10.66
N PHE A 273 1.83 -7.89 9.91
CA PHE A 273 1.57 -8.09 8.51
C PHE A 273 0.37 -9.01 8.32
N ILE A 274 -0.71 -8.49 7.73
CA ILE A 274 -1.91 -9.27 7.45
C ILE A 274 -1.93 -9.62 5.98
N VAL A 275 -2.06 -10.91 5.66
CA VAL A 275 -2.25 -11.41 4.31
C VAL A 275 -3.67 -11.98 4.18
N ASN A 276 -4.46 -11.38 3.28
CA ASN A 276 -5.76 -11.90 2.88
C ASN A 276 -5.57 -12.73 1.61
N VAL A 277 -5.99 -13.98 1.65
CA VAL A 277 -5.92 -14.93 0.54
C VAL A 277 -7.35 -15.25 0.11
N ASP A 278 -7.68 -15.02 -1.16
CA ASP A 278 -8.91 -15.48 -1.80
C ASP A 278 -8.54 -16.12 -3.14
N LEU A 279 -8.33 -17.43 -3.13
CA LEU A 279 -7.83 -18.19 -4.27
C LEU A 279 -8.82 -19.27 -4.68
N SER A 280 -8.84 -19.54 -5.97
CA SER A 280 -9.57 -20.65 -6.58
C SER A 280 -8.60 -21.50 -7.39
N ALA A 281 -8.72 -22.81 -7.27
CA ALA A 281 -7.96 -23.77 -8.05
C ALA A 281 -8.83 -24.99 -8.39
N SER A 282 -8.95 -25.31 -9.67
CA SER A 282 -9.90 -26.31 -10.17
C SER A 282 -11.33 -26.03 -9.66
N THR A 283 -11.90 -26.92 -8.83
CA THR A 283 -13.24 -26.73 -8.20
C THR A 283 -13.16 -26.20 -6.77
N LEU A 284 -11.94 -26.04 -6.22
CA LEU A 284 -11.73 -25.58 -4.87
C LEU A 284 -11.72 -24.05 -4.82
N LYS A 285 -12.43 -23.49 -3.84
CA LYS A 285 -12.32 -22.08 -3.46
C LYS A 285 -11.86 -22.00 -2.02
N MET A 286 -10.90 -21.13 -1.74
CA MET A 286 -10.43 -20.85 -0.39
C MET A 286 -10.44 -19.37 -0.10
N SER A 287 -10.75 -19.03 1.15
CA SER A 287 -10.54 -17.69 1.68
C SER A 287 -9.96 -17.79 3.08
N SER A 288 -8.91 -17.03 3.36
CA SER A 288 -8.23 -17.04 4.65
C SER A 288 -7.56 -15.71 4.93
N VAL A 289 -7.47 -15.36 6.21
CA VAL A 289 -6.76 -14.18 6.68
C VAL A 289 -5.68 -14.66 7.64
N LEU A 290 -4.42 -14.37 7.32
CA LEU A 290 -3.28 -14.77 8.14
C LEU A 290 -2.61 -13.52 8.69
N LYS A 291 -2.35 -13.53 9.99
CA LYS A 291 -1.65 -12.47 10.71
C LYS A 291 -0.26 -12.96 11.10
N ILE A 292 0.76 -12.21 10.71
CA ILE A 292 2.18 -12.56 10.90
C ILE A 292 2.84 -11.43 11.67
N GLU A 293 3.33 -11.74 12.87
CA GLU A 293 4.03 -10.77 13.73
C GLU A 293 5.51 -10.70 13.35
N ILE A 294 6.06 -9.49 13.36
CA ILE A 294 7.47 -9.25 13.03
C ILE A 294 8.36 -9.88 14.10
N GLY A 295 9.25 -10.79 13.69
CA GLY A 295 10.27 -11.39 14.55
C GLY A 295 9.85 -12.64 15.34
N ASP A 296 8.56 -12.98 15.39
CA ASP A 296 8.05 -14.13 16.16
C ASP A 296 7.74 -15.36 15.30
N ASP A 297 7.07 -15.17 14.16
CA ASP A 297 6.68 -16.25 13.25
C ASP A 297 7.07 -15.93 11.81
N TYR A 298 8.08 -16.62 11.28
CA TYR A 298 8.47 -16.48 9.86
C TYR A 298 7.57 -17.30 8.93
N CYS A 299 6.71 -18.17 9.46
CA CYS A 299 5.90 -19.09 8.68
C CYS A 299 4.52 -19.30 9.32
N LYS A 300 3.48 -19.27 8.50
CA LYS A 300 2.12 -19.70 8.87
C LYS A 300 1.63 -20.72 7.87
N THR A 301 1.04 -21.80 8.38
CA THR A 301 0.47 -22.87 7.55
C THR A 301 -0.99 -23.08 7.92
N ILE A 302 -1.84 -23.13 6.90
CA ILE A 302 -3.20 -23.63 6.97
C ILE A 302 -3.20 -24.98 6.26
N GLU A 303 -3.60 -26.00 6.99
CA GLU A 303 -3.67 -27.36 6.49
C GLU A 303 -5.11 -27.86 6.61
N THR A 304 -5.68 -28.27 5.49
CA THR A 304 -7.02 -28.86 5.39
C THR A 304 -6.92 -30.25 4.78
N ASP A 305 -8.05 -30.94 4.61
CA ASP A 305 -8.07 -32.22 3.90
C ASP A 305 -7.79 -32.06 2.40
N ASP A 306 -8.18 -30.92 1.82
CA ASP A 306 -8.12 -30.67 0.38
C ASP A 306 -6.85 -29.92 -0.06
N TYR A 307 -6.26 -29.12 0.82
CA TYR A 307 -5.11 -28.28 0.47
C TYR A 307 -4.24 -27.91 1.67
N THR A 308 -3.02 -27.47 1.34
CA THR A 308 -2.09 -26.79 2.24
C THR A 308 -1.77 -25.41 1.66
N LEU A 309 -1.97 -24.37 2.46
CA LEU A 309 -1.54 -23.00 2.18
C LEU A 309 -0.46 -22.65 3.20
N ARG A 310 0.73 -22.26 2.73
CA ARG A 310 1.84 -21.86 3.58
C ARG A 310 2.35 -20.50 3.14
N ILE A 311 2.47 -19.57 4.10
CA ILE A 311 3.07 -18.26 3.89
C ILE A 311 4.35 -18.20 4.71
N GLU A 312 5.46 -18.04 4.03
CA GLU A 312 6.76 -17.75 4.64
C GLU A 312 7.06 -16.26 4.42
N VAL A 313 7.62 -15.58 5.41
CA VAL A 313 8.00 -14.18 5.33
C VAL A 313 9.46 -14.02 5.73
N ASP A 314 10.26 -13.57 4.77
CA ASP A 314 11.61 -13.13 5.04
C ASP A 314 11.56 -11.66 5.45
N TRP A 315 11.99 -11.37 6.68
CA TRP A 315 12.06 -10.02 7.24
C TRP A 315 13.47 -9.47 7.06
N CYS A 316 13.58 -8.31 6.39
CA CYS A 316 14.86 -7.68 6.13
C CYS A 316 14.84 -6.20 6.53
N GLU A 317 16.02 -5.67 6.81
CA GLU A 317 16.23 -4.23 6.77
C GLU A 317 15.91 -3.74 5.37
N ILE A 318 15.22 -2.60 5.30
CA ILE A 318 14.99 -1.93 4.03
C ILE A 318 16.36 -1.34 3.62
N LYS A 319 16.81 -1.63 2.40
CA LYS A 319 18.10 -1.19 1.83
C LYS A 319 17.88 -0.34 0.61
#